data_AF-A0A7Z0TWG5-F1
#
_entry.id   AF-A0A7Z0TWG5-F1
#
_cell.length_a   1.000
_cell.length_b   1.000
_cell.length_c   1.000
_cell.angle_alpha   90.00
_cell.angle_beta   90.00
_cell.angle_gamma   90.00
#
_symmetry.space_group_name_H-M   'P 1'
#
loop_
_entity.id
_entity.type
_entity.pdbx_description
1 polymer ?
#
loop_
_entity_poly.entity_id
_entity_poly.type
_entity_poly.pdbx_seq_one_letter_code
_entity_poly.pdbx_strand_id
1 'polypeptide(L)'
;MKIPQQVEVNPRFGELNAKRSSLHAEKTAKVAEAAVIRARIQDSPSAGNAAENRVRAILGESLLPDSAPDLLRLEALLTELSTLNAALGKLDGLIEKEKSIASRLICSEVKPEATRLGKKFAKAMLDLHAAHSEYIKFLDAVEDTGASISSLGRVWPSGLGHFADRSGTYHYAFREFHEAGLIDAASIPEVVR
;
A
#
# COMPACT_ATOMS: atom_id res chain seq x y z
N MET A 1 -8.75 -10.54 18.86
CA MET A 1 -7.60 -11.13 18.16
C MET A 1 -6.60 -10.03 17.84
N LYS A 2 -5.30 -10.20 18.11
CA LYS A 2 -4.26 -9.26 17.69
C LYS A 2 -3.84 -9.62 16.26
N ILE A 3 -3.81 -8.65 15.34
CA ILE A 3 -3.32 -8.87 13.97
C ILE A 3 -1.80 -8.75 14.00
N PRO A 4 -1.04 -9.75 13.55
CA PRO A 4 0.42 -9.69 13.56
C PRO A 4 0.95 -8.70 12.52
N GLN A 5 2.11 -8.12 12.81
CA GLN A 5 2.82 -7.22 11.90
C GLN A 5 3.61 -8.02 10.85
N GLN A 6 3.89 -7.41 9.71
CA GLN A 6 4.63 -8.07 8.61
C GLN A 6 6.02 -8.57 9.04
N VAL A 7 6.70 -7.84 9.93
CA VAL A 7 8.01 -8.22 10.46
C VAL A 7 7.95 -9.39 11.45
N GLU A 8 6.80 -9.61 12.11
CA GLU A 8 6.60 -10.72 13.03
C GLU A 8 6.43 -12.04 12.26
N VAL A 9 5.74 -12.01 11.12
CA VAL A 9 5.53 -13.20 10.26
C VAL A 9 6.63 -13.41 9.22
N ASN A 10 7.38 -12.37 8.87
CA ASN A 10 8.47 -12.43 7.91
C ASN A 10 9.66 -11.57 8.36
N PRO A 11 10.58 -12.12 9.18
CA PRO A 11 11.76 -11.40 9.65
C PRO A 11 12.64 -10.86 8.53
N ARG A 12 12.71 -11.59 7.40
CA ARG A 12 13.48 -11.18 6.21
C ARG A 12 12.99 -9.86 5.64
N PHE A 13 11.68 -9.58 5.70
CA PHE A 13 11.14 -8.27 5.31
C PHE A 13 11.71 -7.14 6.19
N GLY A 14 11.87 -7.38 7.49
CA GLY A 14 12.52 -6.43 8.41
C GLY A 14 13.99 -6.21 8.09
N GLU A 15 14.73 -7.29 7.85
CA GLU A 15 16.16 -7.25 7.48
C GLU A 15 16.41 -6.45 6.19
N LEU A 16 15.59 -6.68 5.15
CA LEU A 16 15.73 -5.97 3.88
C LEU A 16 15.41 -4.48 4.02
N ASN A 17 14.42 -4.12 4.84
CA ASN A 17 14.10 -2.71 5.14
C ASN A 17 15.22 -2.02 5.93
N ALA A 18 15.82 -2.72 6.90
CA ALA A 18 16.99 -2.21 7.62
C ALA A 18 18.17 -2.01 6.67
N LYS A 19 18.43 -2.96 5.76
CA LYS A 19 19.48 -2.84 4.74
C LYS A 19 19.23 -1.67 3.79
N ARG A 20 17.98 -1.47 3.37
CA ARG A 20 17.59 -0.34 2.50
C ARG A 20 17.86 1.00 3.18
N SER A 21 17.50 1.12 4.45
CA SER A 21 17.75 2.32 5.25
C SER A 21 19.24 2.64 5.36
N SER A 22 20.07 1.62 5.59
CA SER A 22 21.53 1.75 5.61
C SER A 22 22.11 2.20 4.25
N LEU A 23 21.64 1.63 3.14
CA LEU A 23 22.11 2.02 1.79
C LEU A 23 21.65 3.44 1.40
N HIS A 24 20.46 3.87 1.83
CA HIS A 24 20.04 5.26 1.64
C HIS A 24 20.91 6.24 2.42
N ALA A 25 21.26 5.92 3.68
CA ALA A 25 22.16 6.76 4.47
C ALA A 25 23.54 6.90 3.79
N GLU A 26 24.09 5.79 3.30
CA GLU A 26 25.36 5.78 2.55
C GLU A 26 25.27 6.61 1.25
N LYS A 27 24.19 6.41 0.47
CA LYS A 27 23.93 7.19 -0.75
C LYS A 27 23.87 8.69 -0.45
N THR A 28 23.16 9.10 0.60
CA THR A 28 23.03 10.51 0.99
C THR A 28 24.40 11.11 1.34
N ALA A 29 25.23 10.39 2.10
CA ALA A 29 26.57 10.84 2.43
C ALA A 29 27.45 11.04 1.18
N LYS A 30 27.42 10.08 0.24
CA LYS A 30 28.19 10.17 -1.02
C LYS A 30 27.68 11.24 -1.98
N VAL A 31 26.37 11.51 -2.00
CA VAL A 31 25.79 12.64 -2.76
C VAL A 31 26.31 13.97 -2.21
N ALA A 32 26.36 14.12 -0.88
CA ALA A 32 26.91 15.32 -0.25
C ALA A 32 28.40 15.50 -0.57
N GLU A 33 29.20 14.43 -0.51
CA GLU A 33 30.62 14.45 -0.90
C GLU A 33 30.80 14.87 -2.37
N ALA A 34 30.03 14.27 -3.29
CA ALA A 34 30.08 14.61 -4.70
C ALA A 34 29.68 16.08 -4.97
N ALA A 35 28.73 16.63 -4.21
CA ALA A 35 28.35 18.03 -4.33
C ALA A 35 29.49 18.98 -3.90
N VAL A 36 30.19 18.67 -2.81
CA VAL A 36 31.36 19.45 -2.35
C VAL A 36 32.48 19.42 -3.38
N ILE A 37 32.79 18.25 -3.94
CA ILE A 37 33.84 18.11 -4.95
C ILE A 37 33.46 18.87 -6.23
N ARG A 38 32.19 18.79 -6.67
CA ARG A 38 31.71 19.56 -7.84
C ARG A 38 31.81 21.06 -7.63
N ALA A 39 31.43 21.57 -6.47
CA ALA A 39 31.56 22.99 -6.14
C ALA A 39 33.02 23.44 -6.23
N ARG A 40 33.94 22.67 -5.65
CA ARG A 40 35.37 22.96 -5.72
C ARG A 40 35.91 22.94 -7.15
N ILE A 41 35.48 22.00 -7.99
CA ILE A 41 35.86 21.96 -9.41
C ILE A 41 35.33 23.18 -10.16
N GLN A 42 34.10 23.64 -9.89
CA GLN A 42 33.53 24.83 -10.52
C GLN A 42 34.22 26.13 -10.05
N ASP A 43 34.57 26.22 -8.78
CA ASP A 43 35.23 27.38 -8.19
C ASP A 43 36.74 27.40 -8.48
N SER A 44 37.30 26.28 -8.96
CA SER A 44 38.67 26.20 -9.48
C SER A 44 38.68 26.61 -10.96
N PRO A 45 39.56 27.53 -11.41
CA PRO A 45 39.58 27.95 -12.80
C PRO A 45 39.71 26.74 -13.73
N SER A 46 38.80 26.67 -14.71
CA SER A 46 38.51 25.54 -15.60
C SER A 46 39.64 25.09 -16.54
N ALA A 47 40.86 25.58 -16.35
CA ALA A 47 42.09 25.17 -17.02
C ALA A 47 43.19 24.71 -16.04
N GLY A 48 42.81 24.43 -14.78
CA GLY A 48 43.76 24.32 -13.68
C GLY A 48 44.59 25.59 -13.53
N ASN A 49 45.69 25.48 -12.80
CA ASN A 49 46.66 26.56 -12.75
C ASN A 49 47.46 26.67 -14.06
N ALA A 50 47.08 26.07 -15.19
CA ALA A 50 47.97 25.97 -16.36
C ALA A 50 48.35 27.33 -16.99
N ALA A 51 47.47 28.33 -16.95
CA ALA A 51 47.82 29.69 -17.36
C ALA A 51 48.71 30.38 -16.30
N GLU A 52 48.35 30.26 -15.03
CA GLU A 52 49.08 30.80 -13.87
C GLU A 52 50.48 30.19 -13.72
N ASN A 53 50.61 28.89 -13.94
CA ASN A 53 51.83 28.10 -13.90
C ASN A 53 52.73 28.40 -15.09
N ARG A 54 52.16 28.74 -16.26
CA ARG A 54 52.94 29.30 -17.38
C ARG A 54 53.54 30.65 -17.01
N VAL A 55 52.80 31.51 -16.32
CA VAL A 55 53.31 32.79 -15.81
C VAL A 55 54.36 32.59 -14.72
N ARG A 56 54.09 31.74 -13.73
CA ARG A 56 55.03 31.39 -12.64
C ARG A 56 56.33 30.77 -13.16
N ALA A 57 56.25 29.92 -14.18
CA ALA A 57 57.42 29.35 -14.84
C ALA A 57 58.30 30.44 -15.51
N ILE A 58 57.68 31.45 -16.13
CA ILE A 58 58.41 32.61 -16.70
C ILE A 58 59.05 33.46 -15.61
N LEU A 59 58.36 33.63 -14.48
CA LEU A 59 58.83 34.42 -13.33
C LEU A 59 59.80 33.67 -12.41
N GLY A 60 60.08 32.38 -12.69
CA GLY A 60 60.95 31.54 -11.87
C GLY A 60 60.35 31.12 -10.52
N GLU A 61 59.03 31.25 -10.36
CA GLU A 61 58.30 30.86 -9.16
C GLU A 61 57.95 29.36 -9.16
N SER A 62 57.71 28.82 -7.97
CA SER A 62 57.22 27.46 -7.80
C SER A 62 55.84 27.28 -8.42
N LEU A 63 55.67 26.18 -9.17
CA LEU A 63 54.40 25.81 -9.79
C LEU A 63 53.36 25.45 -8.73
N LEU A 64 52.11 25.86 -8.96
CA LEU A 64 50.97 25.43 -8.17
C LEU A 64 50.60 23.98 -8.54
N PRO A 65 50.17 23.16 -7.56
CA PRO A 65 49.75 21.79 -7.82
C PRO A 65 48.53 21.74 -8.76
N ASP A 66 48.51 20.75 -9.65
CA ASP A 66 47.41 20.55 -10.60
C ASP A 66 46.13 20.13 -9.88
N SER A 67 45.00 20.71 -10.30
CA SER A 67 43.64 20.44 -9.82
C SER A 67 43.06 19.08 -10.28
N ALA A 68 43.92 18.16 -10.75
CA ALA A 68 43.55 16.85 -11.28
C ALA A 68 42.99 15.79 -10.29
N PRO A 69 43.29 15.78 -8.96
CA PRO A 69 42.85 14.68 -8.09
C PRO A 69 41.34 14.65 -7.82
N ASP A 70 40.65 15.79 -7.91
CA ASP A 70 39.22 15.90 -7.58
C ASP A 70 38.30 15.34 -8.69
N LEU A 71 38.74 15.36 -9.96
CA LEU A 71 37.97 14.78 -11.07
C LEU A 71 37.91 13.24 -11.00
N LEU A 72 39.06 12.59 -10.82
CA LEU A 72 39.13 11.13 -10.66
C LEU A 72 38.34 10.65 -9.44
N ARG A 73 38.39 11.42 -8.33
CA ARG A 73 37.60 11.14 -7.13
C ARG A 73 36.10 11.29 -7.40
N LEU A 74 35.69 12.32 -8.14
CA LEU A 74 34.30 12.53 -8.53
C LEU A 74 33.79 11.37 -9.41
N GLU A 75 34.55 10.94 -10.41
CA GLU A 75 34.18 9.81 -11.27
C GLU A 75 34.01 8.50 -10.48
N ALA A 76 34.91 8.23 -9.53
CA ALA A 76 34.80 7.09 -8.63
C ALA A 76 33.52 7.17 -7.78
N LEU A 77 33.21 8.34 -7.20
CA LEU A 77 31.98 8.55 -6.42
C LEU A 77 30.71 8.39 -7.26
N LEU A 78 30.70 8.88 -8.50
CA LEU A 78 29.55 8.71 -9.39
C LEU A 78 29.32 7.24 -9.77
N THR A 79 30.41 6.48 -9.94
CA THR A 79 30.35 5.03 -10.17
C THR A 79 29.80 4.29 -8.95
N GLU A 80 30.25 4.64 -7.74
CA GLU A 80 29.71 4.10 -6.49
C GLU A 80 28.23 4.43 -6.30
N LEU A 81 27.82 5.68 -6.58
CA LEU A 81 26.42 6.10 -6.52
C LEU A 81 25.53 5.35 -7.54
N SER A 82 26.03 5.13 -8.75
CA SER A 82 25.34 4.30 -9.75
C SER A 82 25.16 2.86 -9.24
N THR A 83 26.19 2.29 -8.65
CA THR A 83 26.17 0.94 -8.04
C THR A 83 25.16 0.87 -6.89
N LEU A 84 25.14 1.87 -6.00
CA LEU A 84 24.17 1.97 -4.91
C LEU A 84 22.73 2.09 -5.41
N ASN A 85 22.48 2.87 -6.47
CA ASN A 85 21.17 2.96 -7.09
C ASN A 85 20.71 1.62 -7.68
N ALA A 86 21.61 0.91 -8.37
CA ALA A 86 21.30 -0.42 -8.89
C ALA A 86 21.03 -1.44 -7.78
N ALA A 87 21.80 -1.38 -6.68
CA ALA A 87 21.58 -2.22 -5.50
C ALA A 87 20.23 -1.93 -4.82
N LEU A 88 19.87 -0.66 -4.65
CA LEU A 88 18.58 -0.22 -4.11
C LEU A 88 17.41 -0.72 -4.98
N GLY A 89 17.51 -0.59 -6.31
CA GLY A 89 16.47 -1.09 -7.21
C GLY A 89 16.25 -2.61 -7.10
N LYS A 90 17.33 -3.40 -6.98
CA LYS A 90 17.22 -4.84 -6.71
C LYS A 90 16.60 -5.12 -5.35
N LEU A 91 16.97 -4.33 -4.33
CA LEU A 91 16.48 -4.49 -2.97
C LEU A 91 14.99 -4.20 -2.86
N ASP A 92 14.47 -3.16 -3.53
CA ASP A 92 13.04 -2.85 -3.55
C ASP A 92 12.22 -3.99 -4.17
N GLY A 93 12.72 -4.63 -5.25
CA GLY A 93 12.08 -5.81 -5.82
C GLY A 93 12.01 -7.00 -4.84
N LEU A 94 13.05 -7.21 -4.04
CA LEU A 94 13.05 -8.22 -2.98
C LEU A 94 12.08 -7.87 -1.84
N ILE A 95 12.03 -6.59 -1.43
CA ILE A 95 11.12 -6.12 -0.38
C ILE A 95 9.66 -6.34 -0.80
N GLU A 96 9.27 -5.98 -2.02
CA GLU A 96 7.89 -6.19 -2.48
C GLU A 96 7.54 -7.68 -2.58
N LYS A 97 8.49 -8.54 -2.96
CA LYS A 97 8.31 -9.99 -2.93
C LYS A 97 8.04 -10.49 -1.50
N GLU A 98 8.89 -10.10 -0.55
CA GLU A 98 8.76 -10.54 0.85
C GLU A 98 7.52 -9.95 1.54
N LYS A 99 7.10 -8.73 1.16
CA LYS A 99 5.85 -8.12 1.59
C LYS A 99 4.63 -8.90 1.09
N SER A 100 4.66 -9.37 -0.15
CA SER A 100 3.60 -10.24 -0.70
C SER A 100 3.50 -11.55 0.08
N ILE A 101 4.64 -12.16 0.42
CA ILE A 101 4.70 -13.36 1.26
C ILE A 101 4.13 -13.07 2.66
N ALA A 102 4.60 -12.01 3.33
CA ALA A 102 4.12 -11.61 4.65
C ALA A 102 2.61 -11.37 4.67
N SER A 103 2.08 -10.70 3.64
CA SER A 103 0.65 -10.43 3.50
C SER A 103 -0.16 -11.72 3.40
N ARG A 104 0.31 -12.72 2.63
CA ARG A 104 -0.35 -14.04 2.54
C ARG A 104 -0.34 -14.78 3.88
N LEU A 105 0.77 -14.72 4.62
CA LEU A 105 0.87 -15.34 5.94
C LEU A 105 -0.12 -14.71 6.94
N ILE A 106 -0.15 -13.38 7.01
CA ILE A 106 -1.11 -12.65 7.86
C ILE A 106 -2.55 -13.03 7.46
N CYS A 107 -2.87 -12.96 6.17
CA CYS A 107 -4.21 -13.32 5.69
C CYS A 107 -4.59 -14.76 6.06
N SER A 108 -3.65 -15.71 5.97
CA SER A 108 -3.90 -17.10 6.33
C SER A 108 -4.17 -17.26 7.82
N GLU A 109 -3.46 -16.52 8.67
CA GLU A 109 -3.61 -16.57 10.12
C GLU A 109 -4.94 -15.95 10.58
N VAL A 110 -5.34 -14.82 9.98
CA VAL A 110 -6.58 -14.12 10.33
C VAL A 110 -7.83 -14.71 9.66
N LYS A 111 -7.66 -15.56 8.64
CA LYS A 111 -8.76 -16.16 7.86
C LYS A 111 -9.83 -16.83 8.72
N PRO A 112 -9.52 -17.64 9.75
CA PRO A 112 -10.56 -18.27 10.57
C PRO A 112 -11.45 -17.25 11.29
N GLU A 113 -10.86 -16.19 11.84
CA GLU A 113 -11.60 -15.14 12.53
C GLU A 113 -12.41 -14.28 11.55
N ALA A 114 -11.83 -13.93 10.41
CA ALA A 114 -12.54 -13.23 9.34
C ALA A 114 -13.76 -14.04 8.85
N THR A 115 -13.59 -15.34 8.63
CA THR A 115 -14.70 -16.25 8.29
C THR A 115 -15.74 -16.30 9.40
N ARG A 116 -15.34 -16.41 10.67
CA ARG A 116 -16.26 -16.43 11.82
C ARG A 116 -17.10 -15.15 11.87
N LEU A 117 -16.47 -13.99 11.71
CA LEU A 117 -17.14 -12.70 11.66
C LEU A 117 -18.03 -12.55 10.42
N GLY A 118 -17.57 -13.02 9.26
CA GLY A 118 -18.34 -13.06 8.02
C GLY A 118 -19.62 -13.88 8.14
N LYS A 119 -19.55 -15.08 8.77
CA LYS A 119 -20.74 -15.90 9.05
C LYS A 119 -21.72 -15.20 9.99
N LYS A 120 -21.21 -14.52 11.03
CA LYS A 120 -22.04 -13.72 11.93
C LYS A 120 -22.73 -12.57 11.18
N PHE A 121 -22.02 -11.91 10.26
CA PHE A 121 -22.59 -10.84 9.45
C PHE A 121 -23.65 -11.36 8.49
N ALA A 122 -23.38 -12.46 7.78
CA ALA A 122 -24.35 -13.08 6.88
C ALA A 122 -25.62 -13.51 7.62
N LYS A 123 -25.49 -14.07 8.83
CA LYS A 123 -26.64 -14.38 9.69
C LYS A 123 -27.46 -13.13 10.04
N ALA A 124 -26.80 -12.04 10.43
CA ALA A 124 -27.52 -10.79 10.74
C ALA A 124 -28.29 -10.24 9.53
N MET A 125 -27.76 -10.40 8.32
CA MET A 125 -28.45 -10.03 7.08
C MET A 125 -29.67 -10.91 6.78
N LEU A 126 -29.60 -12.21 7.07
CA LEU A 126 -30.76 -13.11 6.98
C LEU A 126 -31.85 -12.72 7.99
N ASP A 127 -31.46 -12.45 9.24
CA ASP A 127 -32.39 -12.02 10.30
C ASP A 127 -33.03 -10.66 9.93
N LEU A 128 -32.27 -9.74 9.32
CA LEU A 128 -32.79 -8.47 8.80
C LEU A 128 -33.77 -8.66 7.63
N HIS A 129 -33.48 -9.57 6.70
CA HIS A 129 -34.41 -9.88 5.60
C HIS A 129 -35.75 -10.41 6.13
N ALA A 130 -35.70 -11.33 7.11
CA ALA A 130 -36.90 -11.86 7.74
C ALA A 130 -37.73 -10.76 8.41
N ALA A 131 -37.09 -9.90 9.22
CA ALA A 131 -37.76 -8.78 9.88
C ALA A 131 -38.34 -7.76 8.87
N HIS A 132 -37.62 -7.48 7.78
CA HIS A 132 -38.10 -6.59 6.73
C HIS A 132 -39.31 -7.19 5.99
N SER A 133 -39.27 -8.48 5.67
CA SER A 133 -40.39 -9.22 5.07
C SER A 133 -41.63 -9.19 5.96
N GLU A 134 -41.48 -9.44 7.26
CA GLU A 134 -42.58 -9.37 8.23
C GLU A 134 -43.15 -7.96 8.35
N TYR A 135 -42.30 -6.94 8.40
CA TYR A 135 -42.72 -5.54 8.49
C TYR A 135 -43.54 -5.12 7.27
N ILE A 136 -43.08 -5.42 6.05
CA ILE A 136 -43.82 -5.09 4.83
C ILE A 136 -45.15 -5.86 4.77
N LYS A 137 -45.16 -7.17 5.06
CA LYS A 137 -46.41 -7.95 5.10
C LYS A 137 -47.42 -7.41 6.11
N PHE A 138 -46.97 -6.89 7.25
CA PHE A 138 -47.84 -6.24 8.22
C PHE A 138 -48.45 -4.95 7.66
N LEU A 139 -47.64 -4.12 7.00
CA LEU A 139 -48.14 -2.89 6.36
C LEU A 139 -49.15 -3.22 5.25
N ASP A 140 -48.84 -4.18 4.39
CA ASP A 140 -49.72 -4.65 3.32
C ASP A 140 -51.05 -5.15 3.91
N ALA A 141 -51.01 -5.95 4.98
CA ALA A 141 -52.21 -6.46 5.64
C ALA A 141 -53.08 -5.35 6.25
N VAL A 142 -52.50 -4.24 6.71
CA VAL A 142 -53.28 -3.07 7.18
C VAL A 142 -53.92 -2.35 5.99
N GLU A 143 -53.17 -2.13 4.91
CA GLU A 143 -53.71 -1.50 3.69
C GLU A 143 -54.84 -2.34 3.05
N ASP A 144 -54.74 -3.67 3.09
CA ASP A 144 -55.76 -4.61 2.60
C ASP A 144 -57.11 -4.48 3.35
N THR A 145 -57.11 -3.91 4.55
CA THR A 145 -58.37 -3.57 5.27
C THR A 145 -59.07 -2.31 4.74
N GLY A 146 -58.45 -1.60 3.78
CA GLY A 146 -58.85 -0.29 3.30
C GLY A 146 -58.36 0.88 4.18
N ALA A 147 -57.55 0.61 5.20
CA ALA A 147 -56.98 1.64 6.07
C ALA A 147 -55.75 2.29 5.43
N SER A 148 -55.55 3.59 5.68
CA SER A 148 -54.31 4.27 5.30
C SER A 148 -53.22 4.01 6.34
N ILE A 149 -52.03 3.60 5.89
CA ILE A 149 -50.84 3.42 6.74
C ILE A 149 -49.97 4.69 6.89
N SER A 150 -50.45 5.84 6.41
CA SER A 150 -49.68 7.10 6.40
C SER A 150 -49.29 7.59 7.80
N SER A 151 -50.08 7.27 8.83
CA SER A 151 -49.83 7.66 10.23
C SER A 151 -48.86 6.74 10.98
N LEU A 152 -48.46 5.60 10.40
CA LEU A 152 -47.66 4.58 11.10
C LEU A 152 -46.15 4.90 11.16
N GLY A 153 -45.70 6.03 10.63
CA GLY A 153 -44.28 6.42 10.68
C GLY A 153 -43.38 5.41 9.96
N ARG A 154 -43.73 5.08 8.71
CA ARG A 154 -43.10 3.99 7.93
C ARG A 154 -41.58 4.15 7.85
N VAL A 155 -40.85 3.08 8.15
CA VAL A 155 -39.40 3.01 7.96
C VAL A 155 -39.11 2.28 6.66
N TRP A 156 -38.51 2.97 5.71
CA TRP A 156 -38.10 2.38 4.42
C TRP A 156 -36.58 2.45 4.27
N PRO A 157 -35.84 1.34 4.48
CA PRO A 157 -34.40 1.33 4.32
C PRO A 157 -34.04 1.35 2.83
N SER A 158 -34.00 2.54 2.24
CA SER A 158 -33.85 2.77 0.79
C SER A 158 -32.64 2.06 0.16
N GLY A 159 -31.55 1.88 0.89
CA GLY A 159 -30.36 1.16 0.42
C GLY A 159 -30.54 -0.36 0.26
N LEU A 160 -31.56 -0.97 0.88
CA LEU A 160 -31.82 -2.40 0.82
C LEU A 160 -32.79 -2.79 -0.31
N GLY A 161 -33.53 -1.83 -0.86
CA GLY A 161 -34.57 -2.10 -1.84
C GLY A 161 -35.71 -2.94 -1.28
N HIS A 162 -36.46 -3.61 -2.16
CA HIS A 162 -37.57 -4.47 -1.77
C HIS A 162 -37.08 -5.86 -1.33
N PHE A 163 -37.65 -6.42 -0.25
CA PHE A 163 -37.20 -7.71 0.31
C PHE A 163 -37.39 -8.92 -0.62
N ALA A 164 -38.23 -8.80 -1.64
CA ALA A 164 -38.51 -9.84 -2.63
C ALA A 164 -37.94 -9.53 -4.03
N ASP A 165 -37.10 -8.50 -4.17
CA ASP A 165 -36.48 -8.17 -5.45
C ASP A 165 -35.31 -9.13 -5.77
N ARG A 166 -35.48 -9.95 -6.81
CA ARG A 166 -34.48 -10.92 -7.30
C ARG A 166 -33.30 -10.26 -8.03
N SER A 167 -33.34 -8.95 -8.20
CA SER A 167 -32.25 -8.11 -8.70
C SER A 167 -31.84 -7.03 -7.67
N GLY A 168 -32.32 -7.15 -6.42
CA GLY A 168 -32.11 -6.17 -5.37
C GLY A 168 -30.90 -6.45 -4.49
N THR A 169 -30.69 -5.58 -3.50
CA THR A 169 -29.54 -5.65 -2.58
C THR A 169 -29.49 -6.98 -1.80
N TYR A 170 -30.63 -7.51 -1.36
CA TYR A 170 -30.67 -8.81 -0.67
C TYR A 170 -30.20 -9.96 -1.55
N HIS A 171 -30.61 -10.00 -2.82
CA HIS A 171 -30.18 -11.04 -3.76
C HIS A 171 -28.65 -11.03 -3.91
N TYR A 172 -28.08 -9.86 -4.23
CA TYR A 172 -26.63 -9.75 -4.44
C TYR A 172 -25.82 -10.02 -3.16
N ALA A 173 -26.28 -9.52 -2.01
CA ALA A 173 -25.61 -9.78 -0.74
C ALA A 173 -25.60 -11.28 -0.38
N PHE A 174 -26.73 -11.98 -0.54
CA PHE A 174 -26.79 -13.41 -0.26
C PHE A 174 -25.98 -14.24 -1.25
N ARG A 175 -25.93 -13.83 -2.53
CA ARG A 175 -25.04 -14.44 -3.51
C ARG A 175 -23.58 -14.30 -3.10
N GLU A 176 -23.14 -13.11 -2.70
CA GLU A 176 -21.77 -12.87 -2.24
C GLU A 176 -21.42 -13.69 -0.99
N PHE A 177 -22.33 -13.77 0.00
CA PHE A 177 -22.11 -14.61 1.17
C PHE A 177 -22.04 -16.10 0.82
N HIS A 178 -22.82 -16.56 -0.16
CA HIS A 178 -22.76 -17.94 -0.61
C HIS A 178 -21.46 -18.25 -1.37
N GLU A 179 -21.07 -17.39 -2.32
CA GLU A 179 -19.81 -17.51 -3.07
C GLU A 179 -18.58 -17.48 -2.14
N ALA A 180 -18.66 -16.71 -1.05
CA ALA A 180 -17.64 -16.67 -0.01
C ALA A 180 -17.68 -17.87 0.97
N GLY A 181 -18.64 -18.80 0.84
CA GLY A 181 -18.80 -19.95 1.73
C GLY A 181 -19.23 -19.59 3.15
N LEU A 182 -19.89 -18.44 3.32
CA LEU A 182 -20.37 -17.94 4.62
C LEU A 182 -21.78 -18.45 4.96
N ILE A 183 -22.59 -18.74 3.94
CA ILE A 183 -23.91 -19.37 4.06
C ILE A 183 -24.11 -20.45 2.99
N ASP A 184 -25.00 -21.40 3.29
CA ASP A 184 -25.42 -22.41 2.33
C ASP A 184 -26.48 -21.85 1.38
N ALA A 185 -26.53 -22.37 0.14
CA ALA A 185 -27.56 -21.97 -0.83
C ALA A 185 -28.99 -22.20 -0.30
N ALA A 186 -29.17 -23.22 0.55
CA ALA A 186 -30.45 -23.52 1.20
C ALA A 186 -30.87 -22.44 2.21
N SER A 187 -29.92 -21.68 2.77
CA SER A 187 -30.21 -20.58 3.70
C SER A 187 -30.70 -19.31 2.99
N ILE A 188 -30.52 -19.21 1.67
CA ILE A 188 -30.99 -18.06 0.89
C ILE A 188 -32.52 -18.12 0.78
N PRO A 189 -33.25 -17.07 1.20
CA PRO A 189 -34.71 -17.02 1.08
C PRO A 189 -35.15 -17.16 -0.38
N GLU A 190 -36.14 -18.02 -0.63
CA GLU A 190 -36.60 -18.36 -1.98
C GLU A 190 -37.03 -17.13 -2.80
N VAL A 191 -37.64 -16.15 -2.14
CA VAL A 191 -38.11 -14.90 -2.76
C VAL A 191 -37.01 -14.06 -3.40
N VAL A 192 -35.74 -14.26 -3.02
CA VAL A 192 -34.57 -13.54 -3.56
C VAL A 192 -33.49 -14.47 -4.09
N ARG A 193 -33.78 -15.78 -4.19
CA ARG A 193 -32.86 -16.77 -4.71
C ARG A 193 -32.66 -16.63 -6.22
#